data_AF-A0A3N5SWQ2-F1
#
_entry.id   AF-A0A3N5SWQ2-F1
#
_cell.length_a   1.000
_cell.length_b   1.000
_cell.length_c   1.000
_cell.angle_alpha   90.00
_cell.angle_beta   90.00
_cell.angle_gamma   90.00
#
_symmetry.space_group_name_H-M   'P 1'
#
loop_
_entity.id
_entity.type
_entity.pdbx_description
1 polymer ?
#
loop_
_entity_poly.entity_id
_entity_poly.type
_entity_poly.pdbx_seq_one_letter_code
_entity_poly.pdbx_strand_id
1 'polypeptide(L)'
;MGGLQKSDLIIVAGRPGMGKTSWLLSVALNAARAGARAAIFSMEMSNEQIVQRLISSETGISTHNLRLGKLDEREWALFVEATDKLSGLRVNLDDTPALSPLQLRSKCRRLYSEHGLDLIMVDYLQLMSSGTGYNENRVQEISYISRSLKQVARELNIPVLAAAQLSRAVEQRQDKRPQLSDLRESGCLTGDTLIYLPDTGRYVPIRELVGQSGFGTASLNLDTWKLENGTVSHAFCTGTKPVFRLTTQLGRQIRATANHQFLTIKGWKRLDQLTSADRIALPRLPANTCLTCLDESDVTWDRTHSIEPDGESDVYALTVPGLSNFVANDIIVHNSIEQDADVVVFLYRDEVYNENTERPNQADVIVSKHRNGPTGSVALYFRKELTQFSNLRKTDVDLAGF
;
A
#
# COMPACT_ATOMS: atom_id res chain seq x y z
N MET A 1 -2.96 11.11 15.59
CA MET A 1 -3.92 10.16 15.00
C MET A 1 -5.31 10.24 15.60
N GLY A 2 -5.50 10.61 16.89
CA GLY A 2 -6.86 10.67 17.47
C GLY A 2 -7.51 9.29 17.68
N GLY A 3 -6.73 8.21 17.66
CA GLY A 3 -7.20 6.83 17.71
C GLY A 3 -7.30 6.17 16.33
N LEU A 4 -7.59 4.86 16.31
CA LEU A 4 -7.92 4.12 15.09
C LEU A 4 -9.39 4.35 14.78
N GLN A 5 -9.69 5.05 13.69
CA GLN A 5 -11.06 5.39 13.32
C GLN A 5 -11.76 4.22 12.64
N LYS A 6 -13.07 4.10 12.89
CA LYS A 6 -13.90 3.11 12.21
C LYS A 6 -13.91 3.36 10.71
N SER A 7 -14.02 2.27 9.94
CA SER A 7 -13.99 2.27 8.48
C SER A 7 -12.70 2.73 7.83
N ASP A 8 -11.65 3.05 8.59
CA ASP A 8 -10.34 3.39 8.02
C ASP A 8 -9.56 2.12 7.64
N LEU A 9 -8.84 2.22 6.53
CA LEU A 9 -7.77 1.31 6.12
C LEU A 9 -6.43 1.99 6.42
N ILE A 10 -5.67 1.38 7.32
CA ILE A 10 -4.34 1.83 7.74
C ILE A 10 -3.31 0.88 7.13
N ILE A 11 -2.46 1.39 6.25
CA ILE A 11 -1.34 0.63 5.69
C ILE A 11 -0.08 0.90 6.51
N VAL A 12 0.56 -0.16 6.99
CA VAL A 12 1.84 -0.13 7.70
C VAL A 12 2.91 -0.72 6.81
N ALA A 13 3.83 0.11 6.33
CA ALA A 13 4.77 -0.27 5.29
C ALA A 13 6.22 -0.11 5.70
N GLY A 14 7.06 -1.03 5.22
CA GLY A 14 8.49 -1.03 5.53
C GLY A 14 9.20 -2.16 4.80
N ARG A 15 10.52 -2.01 4.63
CA ARG A 15 11.38 -3.08 4.11
C ARG A 15 11.43 -4.28 5.06
N PRO A 16 11.90 -5.46 4.61
CA PRO A 16 12.14 -6.60 5.49
C PRO A 16 12.96 -6.20 6.72
N GLY A 17 12.65 -6.77 7.88
CA GLY A 17 13.35 -6.47 9.13
C GLY A 17 12.95 -5.15 9.82
N MET A 18 12.13 -4.29 9.22
CA MET A 18 11.71 -3.01 9.84
C MET A 18 10.75 -3.16 11.03
N GLY A 19 10.28 -4.37 11.33
CA GLY A 19 9.40 -4.62 12.48
C GLY A 19 7.90 -4.45 12.20
N LYS A 20 7.44 -4.62 10.95
CA LYS A 20 6.01 -4.52 10.59
C LYS A 20 5.10 -5.39 11.46
N THR A 21 5.36 -6.69 11.49
CA THR A 21 4.61 -7.65 12.32
C THR A 21 4.68 -7.28 13.80
N SER A 22 5.86 -6.95 14.31
CA SER A 22 6.06 -6.51 15.70
C SER A 22 5.21 -5.30 16.06
N TRP A 23 5.11 -4.33 15.16
CA TRP A 23 4.29 -3.14 15.35
C TRP A 23 2.79 -3.49 15.36
N LEU A 24 2.34 -4.31 14.40
CA LEU A 24 0.96 -4.81 14.35
C LEU A 24 0.58 -5.55 15.63
N LEU A 25 1.41 -6.50 16.08
CA LEU A 25 1.17 -7.27 17.31
C LEU A 25 1.13 -6.35 18.54
N SER A 26 1.99 -5.33 18.59
CA SER A 26 1.99 -4.34 19.68
C SER A 26 0.68 -3.54 19.71
N VAL A 27 0.16 -3.14 18.53
CA VAL A 27 -1.14 -2.46 18.43
C VAL A 27 -2.28 -3.40 18.84
N ALA A 28 -2.26 -4.66 18.39
CA ALA A 28 -3.30 -5.64 18.70
C ALA A 28 -3.38 -5.92 20.20
N LEU A 29 -2.22 -6.16 20.83
CA LEU A 29 -2.12 -6.46 22.25
C LEU A 29 -2.64 -5.29 23.10
N ASN A 30 -2.24 -4.06 22.77
CA ASN A 30 -2.71 -2.87 23.48
C ASN A 30 -4.21 -2.60 23.26
N ALA A 31 -4.72 -2.82 22.04
CA ALA A 31 -6.15 -2.71 21.77
C ALA A 31 -6.96 -3.77 22.55
N ALA A 32 -6.48 -5.02 22.58
CA ALA A 32 -7.13 -6.11 23.30
C ALA A 32 -7.15 -5.87 24.82
N ARG A 33 -6.07 -5.31 25.38
CA ARG A 33 -6.02 -4.87 26.77
C ARG A 33 -6.99 -3.75 27.09
N ALA A 34 -7.27 -2.88 26.11
CA ALA A 34 -8.32 -1.86 26.20
C ALA A 34 -9.74 -2.45 25.99
N GLY A 35 -9.88 -3.77 25.86
CA GLY A 35 -11.14 -4.48 25.72
C GLY A 35 -11.60 -4.72 24.28
N ALA A 36 -10.82 -4.30 23.28
CA ALA A 36 -11.17 -4.51 21.88
C ALA A 36 -11.04 -5.98 21.46
N ARG A 37 -11.93 -6.43 20.57
CA ARG A 37 -11.82 -7.74 19.93
C ARG A 37 -11.04 -7.59 18.63
N ALA A 38 -9.87 -8.23 18.56
CA ALA A 38 -8.99 -8.15 17.40
C ALA A 38 -8.98 -9.50 16.64
N ALA A 39 -8.84 -9.42 15.32
CA ALA A 39 -8.53 -10.57 14.47
C ALA A 39 -7.23 -10.29 13.72
N ILE A 40 -6.31 -11.25 13.72
CA ILE A 40 -5.03 -11.17 13.02
C ILE A 40 -4.98 -12.29 11.99
N PHE A 41 -4.96 -11.91 10.73
CA PHE A 41 -4.75 -12.80 9.59
C PHE A 41 -3.27 -12.74 9.22
N SER A 42 -2.56 -13.84 9.42
CA SER A 42 -1.13 -13.95 9.13
C SER A 42 -0.90 -14.96 8.01
N MET A 43 -0.23 -14.54 6.95
CA MET A 43 0.09 -15.40 5.81
C MET A 43 1.56 -15.78 5.77
N GLU A 44 2.41 -15.06 6.51
CA GLU A 44 3.86 -15.31 6.58
C GLU A 44 4.22 -16.17 7.79
N MET A 45 3.51 -16.01 8.90
CA MET A 45 3.82 -16.65 10.17
C MET A 45 2.70 -17.55 10.65
N SER A 46 3.06 -18.66 11.30
CA SER A 46 2.10 -19.54 11.97
C SER A 46 1.58 -18.93 13.28
N ASN A 47 0.43 -19.41 13.75
CA ASN A 47 -0.15 -18.99 15.02
C ASN A 47 0.82 -19.21 16.19
N GLU A 48 1.58 -20.32 16.19
CA GLU A 48 2.57 -20.60 17.23
C GLU A 48 3.67 -19.55 17.26
N GLN A 49 4.16 -19.11 16.10
CA GLN A 49 5.20 -18.09 16.02
C GLN A 49 4.68 -16.73 16.52
N ILE A 50 3.42 -16.39 16.24
CA ILE A 50 2.79 -15.17 16.75
C ILE A 50 2.66 -15.24 18.28
N VAL A 51 2.15 -16.36 18.81
CA VAL A 51 2.01 -16.57 20.26
C VAL A 51 3.36 -16.50 20.96
N GLN A 52 4.40 -17.13 20.40
CA GLN A 52 5.77 -17.03 20.93
C GLN A 52 6.26 -15.58 21.00
N ARG A 53 5.96 -14.75 20.00
CA ARG A 53 6.31 -13.31 20.04
C ARG A 53 5.51 -12.55 21.08
N LEU A 54 4.22 -12.85 21.26
CA LEU A 54 3.40 -12.22 22.31
C LEU A 54 3.93 -12.57 23.71
N ILE A 55 4.27 -13.84 23.95
CA ILE A 55 4.86 -14.29 25.21
C ILE A 55 6.25 -13.65 25.42
N SER A 56 7.08 -13.61 24.39
CA SER A 56 8.41 -12.97 24.44
C SER A 56 8.29 -11.48 24.79
N SER A 57 7.33 -10.79 24.18
CA SER A 57 7.01 -9.38 24.45
C SER A 57 6.54 -9.14 25.88
N GLU A 58 5.85 -10.11 26.49
CA GLU A 58 5.31 -10.00 27.85
C GLU A 58 6.32 -10.35 28.94
N THR A 59 7.13 -11.37 28.69
CA THR A 59 8.02 -11.98 29.69
C THR A 59 9.46 -11.47 29.61
N GLY A 60 9.87 -10.94 28.45
CA GLY A 60 11.28 -10.64 28.16
C GLY A 60 12.11 -11.89 27.84
N ILE A 61 11.50 -13.08 27.78
CA ILE A 61 12.18 -14.31 27.39
C ILE A 61 12.46 -14.26 25.89
N SER A 62 13.66 -14.65 25.47
CA SER A 62 14.00 -14.65 24.04
C SER A 62 13.11 -15.62 23.24
N THR A 63 12.69 -15.21 22.04
CA THR A 63 11.90 -16.07 21.14
C THR A 63 12.64 -17.38 20.80
N HIS A 64 13.98 -17.34 20.79
CA HIS A 64 14.82 -18.51 20.56
C HIS A 64 14.67 -19.55 21.69
N ASN A 65 14.73 -19.12 22.95
CA ASN A 65 14.58 -20.02 24.10
C ASN A 65 13.17 -20.62 24.18
N LEU A 66 12.15 -19.78 23.95
CA LEU A 66 10.75 -20.22 23.86
C LEU A 66 10.58 -21.31 22.79
N ARG A 67 11.17 -21.12 21.61
CA ARG A 67 11.10 -22.08 20.50
C ARG A 67 11.81 -23.41 20.82
N LEU A 68 12.93 -23.35 21.54
CA LEU A 68 13.68 -24.55 21.93
C LEU A 68 13.11 -25.24 23.18
N GLY A 69 12.12 -24.65 23.86
CA GLY A 69 11.61 -25.13 25.15
C GLY A 69 12.66 -25.13 26.25
N LYS A 70 13.71 -24.29 26.12
CA LYS A 70 14.79 -24.17 27.10
C LYS A 70 14.48 -23.02 28.04
N LEU A 71 13.71 -23.30 29.08
CA LEU A 71 13.32 -22.34 30.10
C LEU A 71 13.85 -22.79 31.45
N ASP A 72 14.43 -21.86 32.22
CA ASP A 72 14.72 -22.12 33.64
C ASP A 72 13.43 -22.07 34.49
N GLU A 73 13.53 -22.41 35.79
CA GLU A 73 12.37 -22.42 36.68
C GLU A 73 11.67 -21.05 36.80
N ARG A 74 12.43 -19.96 36.71
CA ARG A 74 11.88 -18.60 36.79
C ARG A 74 11.19 -18.21 35.49
N GLU A 75 11.83 -18.50 34.35
CA GLU A 75 11.28 -18.29 33.02
C GLU A 75 10.02 -19.13 32.80
N TRP A 76 9.97 -20.35 33.35
CA TRP A 76 8.78 -21.19 33.31
C TRP A 76 7.61 -20.55 34.07
N ALA A 77 7.86 -20.00 35.27
CA ALA A 77 6.83 -19.29 36.02
C ALA A 77 6.30 -18.07 35.26
N LEU A 78 7.19 -17.26 34.65
CA LEU A 78 6.82 -16.12 33.80
C LEU A 78 6.03 -16.55 32.56
N PHE A 79 6.41 -17.67 31.94
CA PHE A 79 5.71 -18.22 30.79
C PHE A 79 4.27 -18.60 31.11
N VAL A 80 4.05 -19.31 32.23
CA VAL A 80 2.70 -19.71 32.69
C VAL A 80 1.85 -18.48 33.00
N GLU A 81 2.41 -17.51 33.74
CA GLU A 81 1.71 -16.26 34.07
C GLU A 81 1.33 -15.47 32.81
N ALA A 82 2.26 -15.33 31.85
CA ALA A 82 1.99 -14.64 30.60
C ALA A 82 0.94 -15.36 29.74
N THR A 83 0.97 -16.70 29.73
CA THR A 83 -0.03 -17.51 29.00
C THR A 83 -1.42 -17.28 29.57
N ASP A 84 -1.57 -17.27 30.89
CA ASP A 84 -2.85 -17.03 31.56
C ASP A 84 -3.38 -15.62 31.24
N LYS A 85 -2.52 -14.60 31.35
CA LYS A 85 -2.86 -13.22 30.95
C LYS A 85 -3.28 -13.10 29.49
N LEU A 86 -2.54 -13.72 28.57
CA LEU A 86 -2.83 -13.66 27.13
C LEU A 86 -4.11 -14.43 26.77
N SER A 87 -4.40 -15.54 27.46
CA SER A 87 -5.60 -16.34 27.23
C SER A 87 -6.90 -15.58 27.51
N GLY A 88 -6.85 -14.61 28.43
CA GLY A 88 -7.98 -13.73 28.74
C GLY A 88 -8.25 -12.66 27.67
N LEU A 89 -7.35 -12.48 26.70
CA LEU A 89 -7.49 -11.46 25.66
C LEU A 89 -8.33 -11.98 24.47
N ARG A 90 -9.12 -11.08 23.88
CA ARG A 90 -10.01 -11.40 22.75
C ARG A 90 -9.29 -11.19 21.42
N VAL A 91 -8.22 -11.95 21.20
CA VAL A 91 -7.43 -11.91 19.95
C VAL A 91 -7.60 -13.23 19.20
N ASN A 92 -8.23 -13.18 18.03
CA ASN A 92 -8.37 -14.32 17.13
C ASN A 92 -7.18 -14.35 16.17
N LEU A 93 -6.53 -15.50 16.01
CA LEU A 93 -5.42 -15.70 15.09
C LEU A 93 -5.84 -16.66 13.96
N ASP A 94 -5.51 -16.31 12.73
CA ASP A 94 -5.76 -17.12 11.55
C ASP A 94 -4.50 -17.12 10.68
N ASP A 95 -3.83 -18.27 10.58
CA ASP A 95 -2.60 -18.47 9.83
C ASP A 95 -2.82 -19.18 8.49
N THR A 96 -4.05 -19.11 7.95
CA THR A 96 -4.35 -19.72 6.65
C THR A 96 -3.48 -19.07 5.56
N PRO A 97 -2.63 -19.85 4.86
CA PRO A 97 -1.76 -19.29 3.84
C PRO A 97 -2.55 -18.84 2.61
N ALA A 98 -2.05 -17.81 1.93
CA ALA A 98 -2.56 -17.36 0.63
C ALA A 98 -4.07 -17.06 0.56
N LEU A 99 -4.69 -16.52 1.64
CA LEU A 99 -6.12 -16.18 1.58
C LEU A 99 -6.38 -15.14 0.48
N SER A 100 -7.42 -15.39 -0.31
CA SER A 100 -7.93 -14.38 -1.23
C SER A 100 -8.71 -13.29 -0.47
N PRO A 101 -8.84 -12.07 -1.04
CA PRO A 101 -9.64 -11.01 -0.42
C PRO A 101 -11.09 -11.42 -0.13
N LEU A 102 -11.67 -12.26 -0.98
CA LEU A 102 -13.02 -12.79 -0.80
C LEU A 102 -13.10 -13.74 0.40
N GLN A 103 -12.13 -14.65 0.54
CA GLN A 103 -12.06 -15.56 1.69
C GLN A 103 -11.86 -14.79 2.99
N LEU A 104 -10.96 -13.81 3.01
CA LEU A 104 -10.71 -12.95 4.16
C LEU A 104 -11.99 -12.21 4.57
N ARG A 105 -12.71 -11.62 3.62
CA ARG A 105 -14.00 -10.95 3.87
C ARG A 105 -15.02 -11.89 4.49
N SER A 106 -15.18 -13.10 3.95
CA SER A 106 -16.11 -14.11 4.48
C SER A 106 -15.76 -14.50 5.92
N LYS A 107 -14.46 -14.71 6.21
CA LYS A 107 -13.98 -15.00 7.57
C LYS A 107 -14.25 -13.84 8.53
N CYS A 108 -13.95 -12.61 8.12
CA CYS A 108 -14.23 -11.41 8.92
C CYS A 108 -15.72 -11.26 9.25
N ARG A 109 -16.60 -11.45 8.26
CA ARG A 109 -18.07 -11.42 8.46
C ARG A 109 -18.54 -12.46 9.45
N ARG A 110 -18.06 -13.70 9.33
CA ARG A 110 -18.41 -14.78 10.25
C ARG A 110 -17.97 -14.45 11.68
N LEU A 111 -16.70 -14.10 11.87
CA LEU A 111 -16.16 -13.72 13.18
C LEU A 111 -16.91 -12.52 13.80
N TYR A 112 -17.23 -11.51 12.97
CA TYR A 112 -18.03 -10.36 13.42
C TYR A 112 -19.45 -10.77 13.84
N SER A 113 -20.10 -11.69 13.15
CA SER A 113 -21.43 -12.15 13.52
C SER A 113 -21.44 -13.02 14.77
N GLU A 114 -20.42 -13.85 14.98
CA GLU A 114 -20.36 -14.83 16.07
C GLU A 114 -19.85 -14.21 17.38
N HIS A 115 -18.84 -13.34 17.31
CA HIS A 115 -18.14 -12.81 18.47
C HIS A 115 -18.07 -11.28 18.50
N GLY A 116 -18.41 -10.64 17.38
CA GLY A 116 -18.12 -9.24 17.07
C GLY A 116 -16.64 -8.95 16.97
N LEU A 117 -16.32 -7.81 16.38
CA LEU A 117 -14.96 -7.44 16.05
C LEU A 117 -14.82 -5.93 16.09
N ASP A 118 -13.69 -5.45 16.57
CA ASP A 118 -13.40 -4.03 16.74
C ASP A 118 -12.11 -3.62 16.02
N LEU A 119 -11.29 -4.59 15.59
CA LEU A 119 -10.04 -4.37 14.89
C LEU A 119 -9.68 -5.57 14.01
N ILE A 120 -9.31 -5.33 12.76
CA ILE A 120 -8.80 -6.34 11.83
C ILE A 120 -7.35 -6.03 11.50
N MET A 121 -6.49 -7.05 11.50
CA MET A 121 -5.10 -6.96 11.06
C MET A 121 -4.78 -8.00 10.00
N VAL A 122 -4.00 -7.61 8.99
CA VAL A 122 -3.57 -8.48 7.89
C VAL A 122 -2.06 -8.35 7.71
N ASP A 123 -1.32 -9.45 7.87
CA ASP A 123 0.14 -9.53 7.71
C ASP A 123 0.52 -10.62 6.68
N TYR A 124 1.05 -10.34 5.49
CA TYR A 124 1.18 -9.07 4.77
C TYR A 124 0.44 -9.17 3.42
N LEU A 125 -0.03 -8.02 2.91
CA LEU A 125 -0.94 -7.97 1.74
C LEU A 125 -0.43 -8.72 0.51
N GLN A 126 0.87 -8.74 0.26
CA GLN A 126 1.46 -9.30 -0.97
C GLN A 126 1.54 -10.84 -1.00
N LEU A 127 1.02 -11.54 0.02
CA LEU A 127 0.80 -12.99 -0.02
C LEU A 127 -0.64 -13.38 -0.34
N MET A 128 -1.55 -12.42 -0.42
CA MET A 128 -2.92 -12.71 -0.83
C MET A 128 -2.92 -13.05 -2.32
N SER A 129 -3.54 -14.18 -2.69
CA SER A 129 -3.68 -14.58 -4.09
C SER A 129 -5.04 -14.14 -4.63
N SER A 130 -5.07 -13.61 -5.85
CA SER A 130 -6.32 -13.34 -6.59
C SER A 130 -7.06 -14.62 -7.05
N GLY A 131 -6.44 -15.81 -6.96
CA GLY A 131 -7.06 -17.08 -7.33
C GLY A 131 -7.26 -17.32 -8.83
N THR A 132 -6.78 -16.41 -9.68
CA THR A 132 -6.82 -16.48 -11.15
C THR A 132 -5.40 -16.65 -11.72
N GLY A 133 -5.28 -17.43 -12.82
CA GLY A 133 -4.03 -18.02 -13.30
C GLY A 133 -2.90 -17.07 -13.70
N TYR A 134 -1.71 -17.66 -13.86
CA TYR A 134 -0.45 -17.07 -14.33
C TYR A 134 -0.60 -15.86 -15.27
N ASN A 135 -0.03 -14.71 -14.86
CA ASN A 135 0.16 -13.43 -15.58
C ASN A 135 -0.68 -12.19 -15.17
N GLU A 136 -1.16 -12.07 -13.94
CA GLU A 136 -1.60 -10.76 -13.44
C GLU A 136 -0.40 -9.91 -12.97
N ASN A 137 -0.39 -8.62 -13.31
CA ASN A 137 0.59 -7.67 -12.78
C ASN A 137 0.39 -7.58 -11.27
N ARG A 138 1.38 -8.00 -10.47
CA ARG A 138 1.42 -7.88 -8.99
C ARG A 138 0.90 -6.54 -8.45
N VAL A 139 1.13 -5.49 -9.22
CA VAL A 139 0.68 -4.11 -9.00
C VAL A 139 -0.85 -3.97 -8.95
N GLN A 140 -1.56 -4.63 -9.89
CA GLN A 140 -3.02 -4.71 -9.92
C GLN A 140 -3.56 -5.53 -8.76
N GLU A 141 -2.89 -6.64 -8.45
CA GLU A 141 -3.27 -7.53 -7.35
C GLU A 141 -3.26 -6.75 -6.02
N ILE A 142 -2.18 -6.00 -5.74
CA ILE A 142 -2.09 -5.12 -4.55
C ILE A 142 -3.21 -4.07 -4.54
N SER A 143 -3.55 -3.49 -5.70
CA SER A 143 -4.63 -2.50 -5.82
C SER A 143 -6.01 -3.11 -5.54
N TYR A 144 -6.25 -4.31 -6.06
CA TYR A 144 -7.47 -5.07 -5.83
C TYR A 144 -7.61 -5.47 -4.35
N ILE A 145 -6.52 -5.94 -3.74
CA ILE A 145 -6.47 -6.30 -2.31
C ILE A 145 -6.78 -5.06 -1.45
N SER A 146 -6.09 -3.94 -1.70
CA SER A 146 -6.28 -2.68 -0.96
C SER A 146 -7.73 -2.19 -1.02
N ARG A 147 -8.34 -2.16 -2.22
CA ARG A 147 -9.77 -1.83 -2.40
C ARG A 147 -10.68 -2.78 -1.62
N SER A 148 -10.44 -4.08 -1.72
CA SER A 148 -11.24 -5.10 -1.05
C SER A 148 -11.19 -4.94 0.47
N LEU A 149 -10.01 -4.65 1.03
CA LEU A 149 -9.86 -4.41 2.47
C LEU A 149 -10.55 -3.11 2.92
N LYS A 150 -10.47 -2.05 2.12
CA LYS A 150 -11.21 -0.82 2.39
C LYS A 150 -12.73 -1.04 2.37
N GLN A 151 -13.22 -1.90 1.47
CA GLN A 151 -14.62 -2.32 1.47
C GLN A 151 -14.98 -3.07 2.76
N VAL A 152 -14.13 -4.01 3.22
CA VAL A 152 -14.34 -4.71 4.51
C VAL A 152 -14.40 -3.72 5.68
N ALA A 153 -13.47 -2.76 5.73
CA ALA A 153 -13.44 -1.74 6.78
C ALA A 153 -14.74 -0.93 6.84
N ARG A 154 -15.22 -0.47 5.67
CA ARG A 154 -16.48 0.30 5.55
C ARG A 154 -17.70 -0.54 5.87
N GLU A 155 -17.75 -1.75 5.34
CA GLU A 155 -18.89 -2.65 5.49
C GLU A 155 -19.11 -3.04 6.95
N LEU A 156 -18.04 -3.43 7.64
CA LEU A 156 -18.13 -3.85 9.06
C LEU A 156 -18.06 -2.66 10.03
N ASN A 157 -17.79 -1.45 9.54
CA ASN A 157 -17.57 -0.26 10.36
C ASN A 157 -16.45 -0.44 11.40
N ILE A 158 -15.32 -1.01 10.96
CA ILE A 158 -14.16 -1.41 11.80
C ILE A 158 -12.85 -0.90 11.17
N PRO A 159 -11.86 -0.44 11.95
CA PRO A 159 -10.52 -0.18 11.44
C PRO A 159 -9.82 -1.46 10.94
N VAL A 160 -9.25 -1.39 9.73
CA VAL A 160 -8.43 -2.46 9.15
C VAL A 160 -6.98 -2.00 9.06
N LEU A 161 -6.07 -2.75 9.67
CA LEU A 161 -4.62 -2.54 9.61
C LEU A 161 -3.99 -3.58 8.70
N ALA A 162 -3.14 -3.15 7.78
CA ALA A 162 -2.54 -4.02 6.78
C ALA A 162 -1.03 -3.77 6.66
N ALA A 163 -0.21 -4.81 6.83
CA ALA A 163 1.21 -4.73 6.55
C ALA A 163 1.48 -4.80 5.04
N ALA A 164 2.34 -3.91 4.55
CA ALA A 164 2.81 -3.90 3.17
C ALA A 164 4.34 -3.84 3.09
N GLN A 165 4.95 -4.58 2.17
CA GLN A 165 6.37 -4.47 1.89
C GLN A 165 6.62 -3.37 0.86
N LEU A 166 7.64 -2.54 1.11
CA LEU A 166 8.08 -1.51 0.15
C LEU A 166 8.93 -2.10 -0.97
N SER A 167 8.94 -1.41 -2.11
CA SER A 167 9.85 -1.69 -3.23
C SER A 167 11.32 -1.69 -2.78
N ARG A 168 12.16 -2.51 -3.43
CA ARG A 168 13.62 -2.50 -3.23
C ARG A 168 14.29 -1.23 -3.73
N ALA A 169 13.62 -0.43 -4.57
CA ALA A 169 14.14 0.82 -5.12
C ALA A 169 14.57 1.83 -4.03
N VAL A 170 13.93 1.80 -2.85
CA VAL A 170 14.32 2.64 -1.70
C VAL A 170 15.78 2.44 -1.28
N GLU A 171 16.33 1.24 -1.47
CA GLU A 171 17.70 0.89 -1.05
C GLU A 171 18.77 1.52 -1.95
N GLN A 172 18.40 1.88 -3.19
CA GLN A 172 19.29 2.51 -4.17
C GLN A 172 19.41 4.02 -3.98
N ARG A 173 18.51 4.64 -3.21
CA ARG A 173 18.52 6.08 -2.94
C ARG A 173 19.61 6.41 -1.91
N GLN A 174 20.16 7.63 -2.01
CA GLN A 174 21.06 8.15 -0.98
C GLN A 174 20.32 8.24 0.36
N ASP A 175 19.16 8.91 0.37
CA ASP A 175 18.22 8.86 1.49
C ASP A 175 17.28 7.66 1.35
N LYS A 176 17.42 6.72 2.29
CA LYS A 176 16.65 5.48 2.36
C LYS A 176 15.35 5.63 3.17
N ARG A 177 14.99 6.85 3.59
CA ARG A 177 13.71 7.11 4.24
C ARG A 177 12.56 6.82 3.26
N PRO A 178 11.58 5.99 3.67
CA PRO A 178 10.42 5.67 2.86
C PRO A 178 9.58 6.90 2.51
N GLN A 179 9.08 6.90 1.30
CA GLN A 179 8.16 7.89 0.77
C GLN A 179 6.94 7.19 0.19
N LEU A 180 5.86 7.95 -0.02
CA LEU A 180 4.61 7.43 -0.57
C LEU A 180 4.80 6.71 -1.92
N SER A 181 5.76 7.16 -2.72
CA SER A 181 6.15 6.50 -3.96
C SER A 181 6.77 5.11 -3.78
N ASP A 182 7.24 4.72 -2.59
CA ASP A 182 7.86 3.40 -2.36
C ASP A 182 6.83 2.31 -2.09
N LEU A 183 5.62 2.70 -1.67
CA LEU A 183 4.42 1.84 -1.70
C LEU A 183 3.90 1.65 -3.11
N ARG A 184 4.28 2.55 -4.02
CA ARG A 184 3.86 2.49 -5.40
C ARG A 184 4.79 1.59 -6.18
N GLU A 185 4.18 0.63 -6.83
CA GLU A 185 4.70 0.10 -8.08
C GLU A 185 4.05 0.80 -9.29
N SER A 186 3.27 1.88 -9.07
CA SER A 186 2.66 2.67 -10.15
C SER A 186 3.64 3.72 -10.69
N GLY A 187 3.78 3.78 -12.01
CA GLY A 187 4.59 4.81 -12.64
C GLY A 187 3.92 6.18 -12.65
N CYS A 188 4.70 7.16 -13.08
CA CYS A 188 4.32 8.58 -13.12
C CYS A 188 4.43 9.11 -14.56
N LEU A 189 3.76 10.22 -14.82
CA LEU A 189 3.72 10.90 -16.13
C LEU A 189 4.46 12.24 -16.03
N THR A 190 5.04 12.74 -17.12
CA THR A 190 5.68 14.06 -17.12
C THR A 190 4.64 15.19 -17.08
N GLY A 191 5.07 16.38 -16.62
CA GLY A 191 4.18 17.52 -16.37
C GLY A 191 3.45 18.08 -17.60
N ASP A 192 3.98 17.86 -18.80
CA ASP A 192 3.40 18.22 -20.09
C ASP A 192 2.29 17.26 -20.56
N THR A 193 2.11 16.12 -19.87
CA THR A 193 1.05 15.17 -20.17
C THR A 193 -0.33 15.80 -20.01
N LEU A 194 -1.13 15.77 -21.08
CA LEU A 194 -2.45 16.35 -21.18
C LEU A 194 -3.53 15.41 -20.66
N ILE A 195 -4.35 15.91 -19.72
CA ILE A 195 -5.47 15.21 -19.12
C ILE A 195 -6.76 15.75 -19.73
N TYR A 196 -7.63 14.87 -20.21
CA TYR A 196 -8.92 15.26 -20.76
C TYR A 196 -9.94 15.47 -19.64
N LEU A 197 -10.51 16.66 -19.56
CA LEU A 197 -11.54 17.05 -18.58
C LEU A 197 -12.92 17.03 -19.24
N PRO A 198 -13.77 16.00 -19.00
CA PRO A 198 -15.06 15.84 -19.68
C PRO A 198 -16.01 17.01 -19.47
N ASP A 199 -15.99 17.59 -18.26
CA ASP A 199 -16.91 18.68 -17.88
C ASP A 199 -16.70 19.95 -18.72
N THR A 200 -15.49 20.16 -19.22
CA THR A 200 -15.13 21.35 -20.03
C THR A 200 -14.77 21.02 -21.48
N GLY A 201 -14.56 19.73 -21.81
CA GLY A 201 -14.07 19.28 -23.11
C GLY A 201 -12.62 19.70 -23.41
N ARG A 202 -11.84 20.10 -22.40
CA ARG A 202 -10.48 20.63 -22.57
C ARG A 202 -9.41 19.62 -22.15
N TYR A 203 -8.25 19.78 -22.75
CA TYR A 203 -7.01 19.12 -22.32
C TYR A 203 -6.19 20.08 -21.47
N VAL A 204 -5.79 19.63 -20.28
CA VAL A 204 -4.98 20.42 -19.34
C VAL A 204 -3.73 19.64 -18.97
N PRO A 205 -2.53 20.26 -19.01
CA PRO A 205 -1.30 19.63 -18.54
C PRO A 205 -1.42 19.21 -17.06
N ILE A 206 -0.99 17.98 -16.73
CA ILE A 206 -1.11 17.41 -15.38
C ILE A 206 -0.44 18.28 -14.31
N ARG A 207 0.62 19.01 -14.66
CA ARG A 207 1.31 19.93 -13.73
C ARG A 207 0.41 21.09 -13.25
N GLU A 208 -0.54 21.53 -14.08
CA GLU A 208 -1.46 22.64 -13.75
C GLU A 208 -2.61 22.17 -12.85
N LEU A 209 -2.86 20.86 -12.81
CA LEU A 209 -3.87 20.25 -11.97
C LEU A 209 -3.36 19.97 -10.54
N VAL A 210 -2.06 20.12 -10.28
CA VAL A 210 -1.45 19.84 -8.97
C VAL A 210 -2.13 20.68 -7.87
N GLY A 211 -2.51 20.01 -6.78
CA GLY A 211 -3.20 20.63 -5.66
C GLY A 211 -4.72 20.80 -5.85
N GLN A 212 -5.24 20.51 -7.05
CA GLN A 212 -6.68 20.49 -7.31
C GLN A 212 -7.29 19.12 -6.99
N SER A 213 -8.59 19.11 -6.66
CA SER A 213 -9.37 17.91 -6.37
C SER A 213 -10.84 18.10 -6.77
N GLY A 214 -11.58 17.00 -6.92
CA GLY A 214 -13.01 17.01 -7.20
C GLY A 214 -13.40 17.27 -8.66
N PHE A 215 -12.44 17.32 -9.58
CA PHE A 215 -12.70 17.54 -11.01
C PHE A 215 -12.83 16.21 -11.78
N GLY A 216 -13.59 16.21 -12.88
CA GLY A 216 -13.77 15.03 -13.73
C GLY A 216 -12.59 14.74 -14.67
N THR A 217 -12.31 13.47 -14.93
CA THR A 217 -11.45 12.98 -16.00
C THR A 217 -12.14 11.83 -16.73
N ALA A 218 -11.88 11.65 -18.02
CA ALA A 218 -12.32 10.44 -18.70
C ALA A 218 -11.56 9.22 -18.16
N SER A 219 -12.29 8.16 -17.83
CA SER A 219 -11.77 6.91 -17.28
C SER A 219 -12.53 5.73 -17.88
N LEU A 220 -11.85 4.61 -18.13
CA LEU A 220 -12.46 3.41 -18.67
C LEU A 220 -13.02 2.55 -17.53
N ASN A 221 -14.28 2.18 -17.60
CA ASN A 221 -14.81 1.10 -16.78
C ASN A 221 -14.43 -0.25 -17.41
N LEU A 222 -13.66 -1.06 -16.69
CA LEU A 222 -13.12 -2.33 -17.20
C LEU A 222 -14.16 -3.46 -17.24
N ASP A 223 -15.31 -3.29 -16.57
CA ASP A 223 -16.41 -4.25 -16.61
C ASP A 223 -17.30 -3.99 -17.83
N THR A 224 -17.58 -2.72 -18.13
CA THR A 224 -18.47 -2.31 -19.23
C THR A 224 -17.74 -1.95 -20.52
N TRP A 225 -16.43 -1.71 -20.46
CA TRP A 225 -15.60 -1.17 -21.54
C TRP A 225 -16.08 0.17 -22.10
N LYS A 226 -16.81 0.94 -21.27
CA LYS A 226 -17.30 2.29 -21.57
C LYS A 226 -16.48 3.35 -20.86
N LEU A 227 -16.36 4.52 -21.50
CA LEU A 227 -15.75 5.68 -20.88
C LEU A 227 -16.78 6.35 -19.96
N GLU A 228 -16.37 6.54 -18.72
CA GLU A 228 -17.16 7.16 -17.66
C GLU A 228 -16.40 8.37 -17.09
N ASN A 229 -17.13 9.28 -16.44
CA ASN A 229 -16.50 10.41 -15.76
C ASN A 229 -15.96 9.96 -14.40
N GLY A 230 -14.64 9.82 -14.31
CA GLY A 230 -13.94 9.54 -13.07
C GLY A 230 -13.65 10.82 -12.31
N THR A 231 -14.03 10.92 -11.04
CA THR A 231 -13.68 12.07 -10.20
C THR A 231 -12.24 11.95 -9.72
N VAL A 232 -11.39 12.92 -10.09
CA VAL A 232 -10.03 13.02 -9.57
C VAL A 232 -10.05 13.50 -8.13
N SER A 233 -9.51 12.70 -7.22
CA SER A 233 -9.39 13.10 -5.81
C SER A 233 -8.13 13.91 -5.53
N HIS A 234 -7.01 13.63 -6.21
CA HIS A 234 -5.73 14.29 -5.97
C HIS A 234 -4.86 14.28 -7.23
N ALA A 235 -4.14 15.38 -7.42
CA ALA A 235 -3.06 15.53 -8.39
C ALA A 235 -1.82 16.07 -7.67
N PHE A 236 -0.66 15.45 -7.84
CA PHE A 236 0.54 15.82 -7.09
C PHE A 236 1.84 15.51 -7.86
N CYS A 237 2.89 16.25 -7.53
CA CYS A 237 4.25 16.00 -8.00
C CYS A 237 4.90 14.88 -7.16
N THR A 238 5.62 13.99 -7.82
CA THR A 238 6.31 12.84 -7.19
C THR A 238 7.85 12.98 -7.27
N GLY A 239 8.33 14.18 -7.64
CA GLY A 239 9.75 14.50 -7.80
C GLY A 239 10.28 14.25 -9.21
N THR A 240 11.60 14.34 -9.37
CA THR A 240 12.31 14.14 -10.63
C THR A 240 12.70 12.67 -10.79
N LYS A 241 12.40 12.06 -11.95
CA LYS A 241 12.71 10.66 -12.24
C LYS A 241 13.15 10.47 -13.70
N PRO A 242 13.91 9.40 -14.02
CA PRO A 242 14.13 8.98 -15.40
C PRO A 242 12.80 8.64 -16.09
N VAL A 243 12.63 9.14 -17.31
CA VAL A 243 11.43 8.93 -18.13
C VAL A 243 11.77 8.39 -19.51
N PHE A 244 10.77 7.80 -20.13
CA PHE A 244 10.83 7.23 -21.46
C PHE A 244 9.67 7.80 -22.27
N ARG A 245 9.92 8.05 -23.55
CA ARG A 245 8.90 8.45 -24.51
C ARG A 245 8.36 7.22 -25.21
N LEU A 246 7.07 6.97 -25.03
CA LEU A 246 6.32 5.99 -25.81
C LEU A 246 5.65 6.71 -26.99
N THR A 247 5.85 6.19 -28.19
CA THR A 247 5.17 6.62 -29.42
C THR A 247 4.36 5.46 -29.98
N THR A 248 3.11 5.72 -30.34
CA THR A 248 2.22 4.73 -30.98
C THR A 248 2.25 4.86 -32.51
N GLN A 249 1.73 3.86 -33.22
CA GLN A 249 1.70 3.86 -34.69
C GLN A 249 0.78 4.94 -35.27
N LEU A 250 -0.30 5.31 -34.58
CA LEU A 250 -1.16 6.46 -34.96
C LEU A 250 -0.57 7.82 -34.50
N GLY A 251 0.67 7.83 -34.01
CA GLY A 251 1.41 9.05 -33.66
C GLY A 251 1.07 9.64 -32.29
N ARG A 252 0.37 8.92 -31.41
CA ARG A 252 0.18 9.36 -30.02
C ARG A 252 1.50 9.22 -29.26
N GLN A 253 1.78 10.18 -28.39
CA GLN A 253 3.01 10.23 -27.63
C GLN A 253 2.72 10.50 -26.17
N ILE A 254 3.44 9.80 -25.28
CA ILE A 254 3.37 10.03 -23.85
C ILE A 254 4.72 9.75 -23.21
N ARG A 255 5.10 10.56 -22.22
CA ARG A 255 6.35 10.41 -21.49
C ARG A 255 6.02 9.95 -20.07
N ALA A 256 6.63 8.84 -19.67
CA ALA A 256 6.32 8.20 -18.40
C ALA A 256 7.54 7.49 -17.81
N THR A 257 7.48 7.17 -16.52
CA THR A 257 8.52 6.34 -15.89
C THR A 257 8.44 4.89 -16.39
N ALA A 258 9.55 4.15 -16.34
CA ALA A 258 9.65 2.76 -16.81
C ALA A 258 8.56 1.83 -16.26
N ASN A 259 8.15 2.02 -15.01
CA ASN A 259 7.13 1.23 -14.33
C ASN A 259 5.69 1.72 -14.58
N HIS A 260 5.48 2.75 -15.39
CA HIS A 260 4.14 3.23 -15.73
C HIS A 260 3.41 2.18 -16.59
N GLN A 261 2.15 1.90 -16.25
CA GLN A 261 1.38 0.87 -16.94
C GLN A 261 0.40 1.42 -17.97
N PHE A 262 0.29 0.69 -19.06
CA PHE A 262 -0.61 0.94 -20.18
C PHE A 262 -1.52 -0.27 -20.36
N LEU A 263 -2.81 -0.03 -20.63
CA LEU A 263 -3.75 -1.11 -20.83
C LEU A 263 -3.47 -1.75 -22.20
N THR A 264 -3.16 -3.05 -22.22
CA THR A 264 -2.99 -3.84 -23.45
C THR A 264 -4.14 -4.83 -23.60
N ILE A 265 -4.23 -5.49 -24.77
CA ILE A 265 -5.22 -6.55 -25.02
C ILE A 265 -5.11 -7.68 -23.99
N LYS A 266 -3.91 -7.94 -23.47
CA LYS A 266 -3.65 -8.98 -22.47
C LYS A 266 -3.71 -8.46 -21.02
N GLY A 267 -4.28 -7.28 -20.81
CA GLY A 267 -4.27 -6.58 -19.53
C GLY A 267 -3.18 -5.51 -19.46
N TRP A 268 -3.01 -4.88 -18.29
CA TRP A 268 -2.03 -3.81 -18.16
C TRP A 268 -0.60 -4.33 -18.29
N LYS A 269 0.31 -3.51 -18.80
CA LYS A 269 1.72 -3.84 -18.96
C LYS A 269 2.59 -2.61 -18.70
N ARG A 270 3.75 -2.80 -18.07
CA ARG A 270 4.69 -1.70 -17.80
C ARG A 270 5.34 -1.21 -19.09
N LEU A 271 5.68 0.07 -19.13
CA LEU A 271 6.36 0.70 -20.24
C LEU A 271 7.64 -0.05 -20.63
N ASP A 272 8.47 -0.41 -19.65
CA ASP A 272 9.73 -1.14 -19.88
C ASP A 272 9.57 -2.61 -20.31
N GLN A 273 8.35 -3.12 -20.32
CA GLN A 273 8.03 -4.47 -20.78
C GLN A 273 7.28 -4.46 -22.12
N LEU A 274 6.78 -3.30 -22.56
CA LEU A 274 6.09 -3.16 -23.83
C LEU A 274 7.05 -3.42 -25.01
N THR A 275 6.50 -4.03 -26.04
CA THR A 275 7.17 -4.36 -27.28
C THR A 275 6.36 -3.82 -28.46
N SER A 276 6.96 -3.75 -29.64
CA SER A 276 6.25 -3.35 -30.87
C SER A 276 5.09 -4.28 -31.27
N ALA A 277 5.03 -5.48 -30.69
CA ALA A 277 3.91 -6.41 -30.86
C ALA A 277 2.69 -6.05 -29.99
N ASP A 278 2.90 -5.31 -28.89
CA ASP A 278 1.83 -4.95 -27.97
C ASP A 278 0.98 -3.80 -28.53
N ARG A 279 -0.33 -3.94 -28.37
CA ARG A 279 -1.30 -2.89 -28.67
C ARG A 279 -1.82 -2.29 -27.38
N ILE A 280 -1.77 -0.98 -27.26
CA ILE A 280 -2.25 -0.23 -26.11
C ILE A 280 -3.62 0.40 -26.39
N ALA A 281 -4.40 0.56 -25.34
CA ALA A 281 -5.75 1.09 -25.41
C ALA A 281 -5.74 2.62 -25.56
N LEU A 282 -6.44 3.10 -26.58
CA LEU A 282 -6.75 4.52 -26.79
C LEU A 282 -8.27 4.72 -26.63
N PRO A 283 -8.71 5.84 -26.05
CA PRO A 283 -10.13 6.15 -25.92
C PRO A 283 -10.70 6.62 -27.26
N ARG A 284 -11.95 6.26 -27.55
CA ARG A 284 -12.75 6.84 -28.63
C ARG A 284 -13.49 8.07 -28.10
N LEU A 285 -12.79 9.21 -28.02
CA LEU A 285 -13.40 10.45 -27.54
C LEU A 285 -14.37 11.06 -28.58
N PRO A 286 -15.42 11.79 -28.15
CA PRO A 286 -16.51 12.25 -29.02
C PRO A 286 -16.11 13.12 -30.22
N ALA A 287 -14.91 13.71 -30.24
CA ALA A 287 -14.46 14.57 -31.33
C ALA A 287 -14.18 13.83 -32.65
N ASN A 288 -14.02 12.50 -32.64
CA ASN A 288 -13.70 11.67 -33.81
C ASN A 288 -14.69 10.52 -34.03
N THR A 289 -15.96 10.68 -33.63
CA THR A 289 -16.96 9.63 -33.86
C THR A 289 -17.41 9.61 -35.31
N CYS A 290 -16.88 8.65 -36.07
CA CYS A 290 -17.57 8.16 -37.26
C CYS A 290 -18.89 7.51 -36.80
N LEU A 291 -20.02 8.10 -37.21
CA LEU A 291 -21.39 7.71 -36.84
C LEU A 291 -21.82 6.30 -37.31
N THR A 292 -20.92 5.51 -37.90
CA THR A 292 -21.25 4.19 -38.48
C THR A 292 -20.75 3.00 -37.66
N CYS A 293 -20.07 3.21 -36.54
CA CYS A 293 -19.50 2.13 -35.75
C CYS A 293 -20.32 1.88 -34.48
N LEU A 294 -21.30 0.97 -34.57
CA LEU A 294 -22.00 0.37 -33.43
C LEU A 294 -21.07 -0.60 -32.69
N ASP A 295 -19.95 -0.12 -32.14
CA ASP A 295 -19.08 -0.96 -31.32
C ASP A 295 -19.51 -0.88 -29.85
N GLU A 296 -19.59 -2.04 -29.21
CA GLU A 296 -19.95 -2.18 -27.79
C GLU A 296 -18.92 -1.54 -26.85
N SER A 297 -17.71 -1.18 -27.31
CA SER A 297 -16.64 -0.59 -26.50
C SER A 297 -16.17 0.79 -26.97
N ASP A 298 -15.80 1.65 -26.02
CA ASP A 298 -15.32 3.02 -26.28
C ASP A 298 -13.78 3.06 -26.44
N VAL A 299 -13.17 1.94 -26.81
CA VAL A 299 -11.73 1.75 -26.86
C VAL A 299 -11.31 1.34 -28.26
N THR A 300 -10.14 1.80 -28.69
CA THR A 300 -9.43 1.29 -29.86
C THR A 300 -8.02 0.86 -29.46
N TRP A 301 -7.41 0.00 -30.26
CA TRP A 301 -6.13 -0.63 -29.94
C TRP A 301 -5.07 -0.22 -30.96
N ASP A 302 -4.08 0.54 -30.51
CA ASP A 302 -2.98 1.01 -31.36
C ASP A 302 -1.66 0.33 -31.01
N ARG A 303 -0.82 0.07 -32.01
CA ARG A 303 0.47 -0.60 -31.82
C ARG A 303 1.49 0.36 -31.22
N THR A 304 2.32 -0.17 -30.33
CA THR A 304 3.52 0.53 -29.87
C THR A 304 4.50 0.64 -31.05
N HIS A 305 4.95 1.86 -31.37
CA HIS A 305 5.91 2.10 -32.44
C HIS A 305 7.34 2.15 -31.90
N SER A 306 7.60 3.02 -30.91
CA SER A 306 8.91 3.11 -30.25
C SER A 306 8.77 3.44 -28.77
N ILE A 307 9.80 3.04 -28.01
CA ILE A 307 9.98 3.39 -26.60
C ILE A 307 11.45 3.75 -26.43
N GLU A 308 11.71 5.02 -26.11
CA GLU A 308 13.05 5.58 -26.08
C GLU A 308 13.31 6.28 -24.74
N PRO A 309 14.51 6.14 -24.13
CA PRO A 309 14.89 6.96 -22.97
C PRO A 309 14.80 8.45 -23.29
N ASP A 310 14.20 9.25 -22.40
CA ASP A 310 13.90 10.67 -22.63
C ASP A 310 14.32 11.55 -21.43
N GLY A 311 15.49 11.21 -20.87
CA GLY A 311 16.14 11.96 -19.78
C GLY A 311 15.46 11.83 -18.43
N GLU A 312 15.71 12.81 -17.56
CA GLU A 312 15.03 12.98 -16.28
C GLU A 312 14.05 14.16 -16.37
N SER A 313 12.90 14.04 -15.71
CA SER A 313 11.88 15.07 -15.68
C SER A 313 11.14 15.04 -14.36
N ASP A 314 10.54 16.16 -13.97
CA ASP A 314 9.54 16.17 -12.92
C ASP A 314 8.34 15.35 -13.36
N VAL A 315 7.94 14.42 -12.49
CA VAL A 315 6.86 13.49 -12.76
C VAL A 315 5.72 13.64 -11.77
N TYR A 316 4.52 13.40 -12.26
CA TYR A 316 3.26 13.69 -11.63
C TYR A 316 2.38 12.46 -11.68
N ALA A 317 1.39 12.43 -10.80
CA ALA A 317 0.37 11.40 -10.83
C ALA A 317 -0.99 11.99 -10.47
N LEU A 318 -2.01 11.41 -11.07
CA LEU A 318 -3.41 11.63 -10.71
C LEU A 318 -3.95 10.48 -9.89
N THR A 319 -5.04 10.75 -9.21
CA THR A 319 -5.86 9.74 -8.54
C THR A 319 -7.31 9.81 -8.94
N VAL A 320 -7.80 8.72 -9.53
CA VAL A 320 -9.22 8.47 -9.80
C VAL A 320 -9.71 7.27 -8.98
N PRO A 321 -10.37 7.47 -7.84
CA PRO A 321 -10.94 6.38 -7.05
C PRO A 321 -12.02 5.62 -7.84
N GLY A 322 -12.19 4.33 -7.55
CA GLY A 322 -13.18 3.47 -8.21
C GLY A 322 -12.65 2.85 -9.50
N LEU A 323 -12.52 3.66 -10.57
CA LEU A 323 -12.16 3.19 -11.92
C LEU A 323 -10.66 2.88 -12.09
N SER A 324 -9.80 3.48 -11.27
CA SER A 324 -8.35 3.17 -11.19
C SER A 324 -7.56 3.33 -12.50
N ASN A 325 -8.08 4.14 -13.44
CA ASN A 325 -7.36 4.56 -14.65
C ASN A 325 -7.91 5.91 -15.12
N PHE A 326 -7.22 6.54 -16.06
CA PHE A 326 -7.67 7.78 -16.70
C PHE A 326 -7.08 7.91 -18.11
N VAL A 327 -7.59 8.87 -18.87
CA VAL A 327 -7.08 9.23 -20.20
C VAL A 327 -6.01 10.31 -20.09
N ALA A 328 -4.83 10.04 -20.67
CA ALA A 328 -3.72 10.97 -20.74
C ALA A 328 -3.07 10.94 -22.12
N ASN A 329 -2.93 12.10 -22.78
CA ASN A 329 -2.48 12.20 -24.19
C ASN A 329 -3.23 11.23 -25.14
N ASP A 330 -4.55 11.08 -24.93
CA ASP A 330 -5.39 10.09 -25.62
C ASP A 330 -4.93 8.64 -25.47
N ILE A 331 -4.32 8.29 -24.34
CA ILE A 331 -3.92 6.92 -24.01
C ILE A 331 -4.51 6.56 -22.65
N ILE A 332 -5.01 5.33 -22.51
CA ILE A 332 -5.58 4.83 -21.26
C ILE A 332 -4.42 4.37 -20.35
N VAL A 333 -4.26 5.08 -19.24
CA VAL A 333 -3.13 4.97 -18.30
C VAL A 333 -3.59 4.56 -16.91
N HIS A 334 -2.78 3.76 -16.23
CA HIS A 334 -3.10 3.27 -14.89
C HIS A 334 -2.99 4.37 -13.84
N ASN A 335 -3.84 4.31 -12.82
CA ASN A 335 -3.82 5.22 -11.66
C ASN A 335 -2.64 4.92 -10.69
N SER A 336 -2.28 5.88 -9.83
CA SER A 336 -1.51 5.61 -8.62
C SER A 336 -2.30 4.82 -7.57
N ILE A 337 -1.65 3.79 -7.01
CA ILE A 337 -2.27 2.68 -6.24
C ILE A 337 -2.50 2.97 -4.76
N GLU A 338 -1.99 4.09 -4.30
CA GLU A 338 -1.85 4.43 -2.88
C GLU A 338 -3.16 4.84 -2.18
N GLN A 339 -4.32 4.64 -2.81
CA GLN A 339 -5.46 5.52 -2.57
C GLN A 339 -6.54 4.98 -1.64
N ASP A 340 -6.66 3.67 -1.48
CA ASP A 340 -7.69 3.14 -0.58
C ASP A 340 -7.31 3.26 0.90
N ALA A 341 -6.01 3.45 1.19
CA ALA A 341 -5.55 3.76 2.54
C ALA A 341 -5.97 5.17 2.95
N ASP A 342 -6.61 5.27 4.10
CA ASP A 342 -6.91 6.54 4.76
C ASP A 342 -5.68 7.05 5.52
N VAL A 343 -4.88 6.11 6.05
CA VAL A 343 -3.63 6.38 6.74
C VAL A 343 -2.53 5.49 6.19
N VAL A 344 -1.36 6.08 5.92
CA VAL A 344 -0.14 5.36 5.58
C VAL A 344 0.91 5.64 6.64
N VAL A 345 1.43 4.57 7.23
CA VAL A 345 2.49 4.59 8.24
C VAL A 345 3.70 3.87 7.70
N PHE A 346 4.85 4.53 7.65
CA PHE A 346 6.13 3.89 7.37
C PHE A 346 6.87 3.53 8.65
N LEU A 347 7.50 2.35 8.65
CA LEU A 347 8.48 1.94 9.64
C LEU A 347 9.86 2.03 9.02
N TYR A 348 10.75 2.79 9.66
CA TYR A 348 12.11 3.00 9.22
C TYR A 348 13.09 2.87 10.38
N ARG A 349 14.12 2.05 10.19
CA ARG A 349 15.22 1.86 11.14
C ARG A 349 16.52 2.09 10.39
N ASP A 350 17.23 3.17 10.73
CA ASP A 350 18.48 3.55 10.06
C ASP A 350 19.54 2.46 10.22
N GLU A 351 19.61 1.84 11.41
CA GLU A 351 20.53 0.73 11.72
C GLU A 351 20.41 -0.50 10.80
N VAL A 352 19.30 -0.66 10.07
CA VAL A 352 19.15 -1.77 9.10
C VAL A 352 19.96 -1.49 7.83
N TYR A 353 20.27 -0.23 7.56
CA TYR A 353 21.05 0.20 6.39
C TYR A 353 22.44 0.72 6.73
N ASN A 354 22.63 1.19 7.96
CA ASN A 354 23.85 1.79 8.44
C ASN A 354 24.24 1.19 9.80
N GLU A 355 25.22 0.28 9.80
CA GLU A 355 25.72 -0.36 11.03
C GLU A 355 26.33 0.65 12.02
N ASN A 356 26.83 1.79 11.53
CA ASN A 356 27.46 2.85 12.32
C ASN A 356 26.50 4.02 12.62
N THR A 357 25.20 3.77 12.66
CA THR A 357 24.21 4.83 12.94
C THR A 357 24.40 5.44 14.33
N GLU A 358 24.21 6.76 14.43
CA GLU A 358 24.17 7.49 15.69
C GLU A 358 22.87 7.22 16.49
N ARG A 359 21.90 6.51 15.87
CA ARG A 359 20.57 6.23 16.42
C ARG A 359 20.31 4.73 16.61
N PRO A 360 21.15 3.99 17.35
CA PRO A 360 21.00 2.54 17.50
C PRO A 360 19.69 2.18 18.19
N ASN A 361 19.08 1.07 17.76
CA ASN A 361 17.79 0.57 18.29
C ASN A 361 16.64 1.58 18.20
N GLN A 362 16.74 2.61 17.36
CA GLN A 362 15.66 3.58 17.15
C GLN A 362 14.90 3.26 15.87
N ALA A 363 13.57 3.32 15.95
CA ALA A 363 12.67 3.13 14.83
C ALA A 363 11.76 4.34 14.66
N ASP A 364 11.80 4.96 13.49
CA ASP A 364 10.89 6.03 13.11
C ASP A 364 9.58 5.42 12.61
N VAL A 365 8.47 5.80 13.26
CA VAL A 365 7.10 5.56 12.82
C VAL A 365 6.60 6.84 12.16
N ILE A 366 6.45 6.81 10.84
CA ILE A 366 6.22 8.00 10.01
C ILE A 366 4.81 7.93 9.42
N VAL A 367 3.90 8.77 9.89
CA VAL A 367 2.59 8.97 9.27
C VAL A 367 2.79 9.86 8.04
N SER A 368 2.85 9.25 6.86
CA SER A 368 3.12 9.94 5.60
C SER A 368 1.85 10.38 4.88
N LYS A 369 0.72 9.69 5.13
CA LYS A 369 -0.61 10.07 4.64
C LYS A 369 -1.62 9.95 5.77
N HIS A 370 -2.51 10.93 5.88
CA HIS A 370 -3.66 10.89 6.78
C HIS A 370 -4.78 11.74 6.19
N ARG A 371 -5.91 11.12 5.80
CA ARG A 371 -7.02 11.84 5.13
C ARG A 371 -7.71 12.87 6.04
N ASN A 372 -7.83 12.56 7.32
CA ASN A 372 -8.64 13.31 8.30
C ASN A 372 -7.80 13.91 9.45
N GLY A 373 -6.49 14.10 9.27
CA GLY A 373 -5.63 14.52 10.37
C GLY A 373 -4.19 14.82 9.94
N PRO A 374 -3.34 15.28 10.88
CA PRO A 374 -1.97 15.66 10.56
C PRO A 374 -1.08 14.45 10.28
N THR A 375 -0.11 14.66 9.39
CA THR A 375 1.05 13.79 9.20
C THR A 375 2.15 14.14 10.20
N GLY A 376 3.14 13.26 10.34
CA GLY A 376 4.26 13.48 11.26
C GLY A 376 5.03 12.20 11.55
N SER A 377 6.11 12.30 12.30
CA SER A 377 6.91 11.16 12.71
C SER A 377 7.10 11.12 14.21
N VAL A 378 7.19 9.92 14.75
CA VAL A 378 7.58 9.66 16.14
C VAL A 378 8.66 8.60 16.15
N ALA A 379 9.65 8.77 17.01
CA ALA A 379 10.70 7.78 17.19
C ALA A 379 10.40 6.90 18.40
N LEU A 380 10.47 5.59 18.19
CA LEU A 380 10.31 4.56 19.20
C LEU A 380 11.63 3.82 19.42
N TYR A 381 11.77 3.17 20.57
CA TYR A 381 12.87 2.24 20.81
C TYR A 381 12.45 0.84 20.33
N PHE A 382 13.32 0.16 19.61
CA PHE A 382 13.10 -1.20 19.10
C PHE A 382 14.06 -2.18 19.79
N ARG A 383 13.50 -3.07 20.61
CA ARG A 383 14.22 -4.16 21.27
C ARG A 383 14.38 -5.32 20.29
N LYS A 384 15.58 -5.52 19.74
CA LYS A 384 15.85 -6.53 18.71
C LYS A 384 15.61 -7.95 19.21
N GLU A 385 15.99 -8.21 20.46
CA GLU A 385 15.97 -9.53 21.09
C GLU A 385 14.54 -10.03 21.34
N LEU A 386 13.61 -9.08 21.54
CA LEU A 386 12.19 -9.34 21.79
C LEU A 386 11.31 -9.00 20.58
N THR A 387 11.89 -8.42 19.53
CA THR A 387 11.17 -7.88 18.38
C THR A 387 10.01 -6.97 18.80
N GLN A 388 10.27 -6.01 19.70
CA GLN A 388 9.24 -5.22 20.37
C GLN A 388 9.52 -3.71 20.26
N PHE A 389 8.47 -2.91 20.10
CA PHE A 389 8.56 -1.45 20.20
C PHE A 389 8.22 -0.98 21.62
N SER A 390 8.96 0.01 22.11
CA SER A 390 8.70 0.68 23.38
C SER A 390 8.88 2.19 23.27
N ASN A 391 8.30 2.94 24.21
CA ASN A 391 8.47 4.38 24.27
C ASN A 391 9.96 4.73 24.44
N LEU A 392 10.45 5.65 23.60
CA LEU A 392 11.79 6.20 23.74
C LEU A 392 11.77 7.25 24.85
N ARG A 393 12.31 6.93 26.02
CA ARG A 393 12.52 7.92 27.09
C ARG A 393 13.67 8.83 26.67
N LYS A 394 13.42 10.12 26.44
CA LYS A 394 14.47 11.14 26.44
C LYS A 394 14.76 11.48 27.89
N THR A 395 15.91 11.06 28.40
CA THR A 395 16.45 11.62 29.64
C THR A 395 17.21 12.88 29.24
N ASP A 396 16.66 14.06 29.51
CA ASP A 396 17.44 15.29 29.42
C ASP A 396 18.48 15.23 30.56
N VAL A 397 19.70 14.85 30.21
CA VAL A 397 20.84 14.94 31.13
C VAL A 397 21.33 16.37 31.07
N ASP A 398 20.97 17.16 32.08
CA ASP A 398 21.51 18.50 32.24
C ASP A 398 23.01 18.39 32.58
N LEU A 399 23.86 18.66 31.58
CA LEU A 399 25.32 18.64 31.72
C LEU A 399 25.85 19.95 32.32
N ALA A 400 25.00 20.89 32.74
CA ALA A 400 25.41 22.16 33.34
C ALA A 400 25.92 22.03 34.81
N GLY A 401 26.28 20.82 35.25
CA GLY A 401 26.71 20.53 36.62
C GLY A 401 28.09 19.89 36.74
N PHE A 402 29.01 20.13 35.79
CA PHE A 402 30.43 19.83 35.91
C PHE A 402 31.29 21.08 35.85
#